data_AF-A0A936ADB3-F1
#
_entry.id   AF-A0A936ADB3-F1
#
_cell.length_a   1.000
_cell.length_b   1.000
_cell.length_c   1.000
_cell.angle_alpha   90.00
_cell.angle_beta   90.00
_cell.angle_gamma   90.00
#
_symmetry.space_group_name_H-M   'P 1'
#
loop_
_entity.id
_entity.type
_entity.pdbx_description
1 polymer ?
#
loop_
_entity_poly.entity_id
_entity_poly.type
_entity_poly.pdbx_seq_one_letter_code
_entity_poly.pdbx_strand_id
1 'polypeptide(L)'
;MEWRLEAFQKRLGALFPSGLAAEGMKQENFGKSLLHVLRLAVQKEVGSFRDRRIVWALATHYADGQAMVTAALVICKNDEADVEDLVKSWEFYATTNTPHRPDLPALSTLERLTMESNVDAKTRMGFELPKSNMGENPFDVFGKFYRFYPHFSRVEL
;
A
#
# COMPACT_ATOMS: atom_id res chain seq x y z
N MET A 1 7.77 22.12 1.69
CA MET A 1 8.00 20.72 1.26
C MET A 1 9.47 20.35 1.31
N GLU A 2 10.37 21.23 0.89
CA GLU A 2 11.83 21.03 0.95
C GLU A 2 12.33 20.70 2.36
N TRP A 3 11.88 21.43 3.40
CA TRP A 3 12.24 21.12 4.79
C TRP A 3 11.86 19.69 5.23
N ARG A 4 10.78 19.12 4.68
CA ARG A 4 10.37 17.73 4.99
C ARG A 4 11.36 16.74 4.38
N LEU A 5 11.82 17.01 3.15
CA LEU A 5 12.82 16.19 2.48
C LEU A 5 14.16 16.25 3.20
N GLU A 6 14.61 17.44 3.61
CA GLU A 6 15.85 17.61 4.39
C GLU A 6 15.78 16.89 5.73
N ALA A 7 14.67 17.03 6.46
CA ALA A 7 14.45 16.32 7.71
C ALA A 7 14.44 14.80 7.50
N PHE A 8 13.83 14.33 6.41
CA PHE A 8 13.80 12.92 6.03
C PHE A 8 15.20 12.39 5.71
N GLN A 9 15.97 13.12 4.89
CA GLN A 9 17.35 12.80 4.56
C GLN A 9 18.24 12.74 5.82
N LYS A 10 18.11 13.73 6.71
CA LYS A 10 18.85 13.76 7.97
C LYS A 10 18.56 12.55 8.85
N ARG A 11 17.31 12.08 8.88
CA ARG A 11 16.90 10.90 9.67
C ARG A 11 17.43 9.58 9.08
N LEU A 12 17.47 9.47 7.76
CA LEU A 12 17.84 8.22 7.09
C LEU A 12 19.35 8.07 6.86
N GLY A 13 20.08 9.17 6.77
CA GLY A 13 21.52 9.17 6.51
C GLY A 13 21.86 8.35 5.26
N ALA A 14 22.66 7.29 5.43
CA ALA A 14 23.11 6.43 4.33
C ALA A 14 21.98 5.59 3.67
N LEU A 15 20.80 5.52 4.27
CA LEU A 15 19.63 4.83 3.70
C LEU A 15 18.74 5.74 2.85
N PHE A 16 19.12 7.02 2.69
CA PHE A 16 18.36 7.94 1.86
C PHE A 16 18.38 7.50 0.38
N PRO A 17 17.21 7.32 -0.28
CA PRO A 17 17.17 6.83 -1.64
C PRO A 17 17.65 7.89 -2.64
N SER A 18 18.48 7.49 -3.59
CA SER A 18 18.89 8.35 -4.70
C SER A 18 17.67 8.74 -5.56
N GLY A 19 17.59 10.03 -5.92
CA GLY A 19 16.54 10.54 -6.80
C GLY A 19 15.21 10.87 -6.11
N LEU A 20 15.12 10.76 -4.78
CA LEU A 20 13.94 11.19 -4.04
C LEU A 20 13.88 12.73 -3.98
N ALA A 21 12.82 13.30 -4.53
CA ALA A 21 12.57 14.75 -4.57
C ALA A 21 11.48 15.18 -3.58
N ALA A 22 11.27 16.49 -3.45
CA ALA A 22 10.26 17.08 -2.55
C ALA A 22 8.83 16.56 -2.84
N GLU A 23 8.54 16.20 -4.09
CA GLU A 23 7.29 15.55 -4.52
C GLU A 23 7.03 14.21 -3.81
N GLY A 24 8.08 13.47 -3.49
CA GLY A 24 8.00 12.22 -2.73
C GLY A 24 7.53 12.43 -1.28
N MET A 25 7.57 13.66 -0.76
CA MET A 25 7.13 14.00 0.59
C MET A 25 5.65 14.42 0.66
N LYS A 26 4.94 14.46 -0.49
CA LYS A 26 3.48 14.68 -0.54
C LYS A 26 2.77 13.47 0.05
N GLN A 27 1.63 13.68 0.70
CA GLN A 27 0.88 12.62 1.37
C GLN A 27 0.62 11.41 0.46
N GLU A 28 0.18 11.64 -0.77
CA GLU A 28 -0.08 10.62 -1.80
C GLU A 28 1.14 9.79 -2.24
N ASN A 29 2.35 10.32 -2.02
CA ASN A 29 3.62 9.71 -2.43
C ASN A 29 4.49 9.29 -1.24
N PHE A 30 4.22 9.80 -0.05
CA PHE A 30 5.09 9.61 1.12
C PHE A 30 5.23 8.14 1.50
N GLY A 31 4.15 7.36 1.48
CA GLY A 31 4.25 5.93 1.73
C GLY A 31 5.08 5.18 0.68
N LYS A 32 5.07 5.59 -0.59
CA LYS A 32 5.97 5.02 -1.61
C LYS A 32 7.43 5.32 -1.29
N SER A 33 7.71 6.55 -0.86
CA SER A 33 9.05 6.97 -0.42
C SER A 33 9.54 6.14 0.77
N LEU A 34 8.67 5.91 1.77
CA LEU A 34 8.97 5.07 2.93
C LEU A 34 9.21 3.60 2.54
N LEU A 35 8.37 3.03 1.67
CA LEU A 35 8.54 1.66 1.18
C LEU A 35 9.84 1.48 0.39
N HIS A 36 10.26 2.49 -0.37
CA HIS A 36 11.56 2.46 -1.06
C HIS A 36 12.72 2.41 -0.05
N VAL A 37 12.67 3.26 0.99
CA VAL A 37 13.67 3.26 2.06
C VAL A 37 13.72 1.90 2.75
N LEU A 38 12.56 1.35 3.10
CA LEU A 38 12.45 0.04 3.73
C LEU A 38 13.08 -1.05 2.85
N ARG A 39 12.79 -1.03 1.54
CA ARG A 39 13.39 -1.96 0.58
C ARG A 39 14.92 -1.86 0.58
N LEU A 40 15.48 -0.65 0.57
CA LEU A 40 16.94 -0.44 0.59
C LEU A 40 17.56 -0.96 1.90
N ALA A 41 16.92 -0.68 3.03
CA ALA A 41 17.37 -1.17 4.34
C ALA A 41 17.39 -2.70 4.38
N VAL A 42 16.31 -3.34 3.90
CA VAL A 42 16.21 -4.80 3.83
C VAL A 42 17.25 -5.39 2.86
N GLN A 43 17.43 -4.82 1.66
CA GLN A 43 18.42 -5.28 0.70
C GLN A 43 19.85 -5.19 1.24
N LYS A 44 20.17 -4.10 1.96
CA LYS A 44 21.47 -3.93 2.62
C LYS A 44 21.70 -5.01 3.67
N GLU A 45 20.69 -5.30 4.49
CA GLU A 45 20.80 -6.30 5.55
C GLU A 45 20.95 -7.72 4.99
N VAL A 46 20.12 -8.05 3.99
CA VAL A 46 20.10 -9.38 3.36
C VAL A 46 21.41 -9.69 2.63
N GLY A 47 22.09 -8.68 2.09
CA GLY A 47 23.42 -8.85 1.51
C GLY A 47 24.45 -9.46 2.47
N SER A 48 24.21 -9.39 3.79
CA SER A 48 25.05 -10.02 4.82
C SER A 48 24.79 -11.53 4.99
N PHE A 49 23.71 -12.06 4.43
CA PHE A 49 23.30 -13.46 4.58
C PHE A 49 23.34 -14.19 3.23
N ARG A 50 24.19 -15.22 3.11
CA ARG A 50 24.39 -15.95 1.84
C ARG A 50 23.40 -17.08 1.59
N ASP A 51 22.70 -17.51 2.64
CA ASP A 51 21.79 -18.66 2.65
C ASP A 51 20.30 -18.24 2.68
N ARG A 52 20.02 -16.94 2.79
CA ARG A 52 18.68 -16.39 2.96
C ARG A 52 18.30 -15.45 1.84
N ARG A 53 17.01 -15.45 1.50
CA ARG A 53 16.38 -14.48 0.61
C ARG A 53 15.12 -13.89 1.23
N ILE A 54 14.70 -12.76 0.68
CA ILE A 54 13.46 -12.09 1.05
C ILE A 54 12.44 -12.26 -0.05
N VAL A 55 11.23 -12.66 0.36
CA VAL A 55 10.04 -12.63 -0.48
C VAL A 55 9.09 -11.59 0.11
N TRP A 56 8.83 -10.52 -0.62
CA TRP A 56 7.81 -9.53 -0.24
C TRP A 56 6.43 -10.15 -0.41
N ALA A 57 5.58 -10.05 0.61
CA ALA A 57 4.24 -10.62 0.59
C ALA A 57 3.16 -9.53 0.49
N LEU A 58 3.34 -8.40 1.15
CA LEU A 58 2.38 -7.32 1.16
C LEU A 58 3.11 -5.98 1.27
N ALA A 59 2.60 -4.98 0.56
CA ALA A 59 2.90 -3.59 0.81
C ALA A 59 1.61 -2.79 0.64
N THR A 60 1.30 -1.91 1.59
CA THR A 60 0.16 -1.00 1.53
C THR A 60 0.62 0.44 1.74
N HIS A 61 -0.10 1.37 1.15
CA HIS A 61 -0.01 2.80 1.43
C HIS A 61 -1.42 3.36 1.51
N TYR A 62 -1.83 3.79 2.70
CA TYR A 62 -3.17 4.32 2.95
C TYR A 62 -3.11 5.57 3.81
N ALA A 63 -4.26 6.22 4.02
CA ALA A 63 -4.36 7.39 4.87
C ALA A 63 -5.46 7.17 5.92
N ASP A 64 -5.11 7.36 7.19
CA ASP A 64 -6.04 7.37 8.32
C ASP A 64 -5.70 8.59 9.19
N GLY A 65 -6.09 9.77 8.70
CA GLY A 65 -5.62 11.08 9.20
C GLY A 65 -4.17 11.43 8.85
N GLN A 66 -3.30 10.43 8.70
CA GLN A 66 -1.91 10.55 8.26
C GLN A 66 -1.55 9.43 7.27
N ALA A 67 -0.49 9.62 6.48
CA ALA A 67 0.00 8.59 5.56
C ALA A 67 0.59 7.40 6.36
N MET A 68 0.07 6.21 6.08
CA MET A 68 0.42 4.96 6.75
C MET A 68 0.94 3.94 5.74
N VAL A 69 1.84 3.08 6.20
CA VAL A 69 2.42 2.01 5.40
C VAL A 69 2.40 0.71 6.20
N THR A 70 1.98 -0.38 5.57
CA THR A 70 2.19 -1.73 6.07
C THR A 70 3.05 -2.48 5.08
N ALA A 71 4.04 -3.23 5.56
CA ALA A 71 4.83 -4.11 4.72
C ALA A 71 5.01 -5.46 5.43
N ALA A 72 4.79 -6.55 4.69
CA ALA A 72 5.05 -7.91 5.15
C ALA A 72 6.00 -8.59 4.19
N LEU A 73 6.94 -9.33 4.76
CA LEU A 73 7.94 -10.09 4.02
C LEU A 73 8.20 -11.42 4.72
N VAL A 74 8.65 -12.40 3.96
CA VAL A 74 9.07 -13.71 4.42
C VAL A 74 10.57 -13.82 4.22
N ILE A 75 11.27 -14.29 5.24
CA ILE A 75 12.68 -14.68 5.16
C ILE A 75 12.69 -16.19 4.98
N CYS A 76 13.24 -16.67 3.87
CA CYS A 76 13.32 -18.10 3.55
C CYS A 76 14.73 -18.44 3.07
N LYS A 77 15.03 -19.73 2.98
CA LYS A 77 16.31 -20.18 2.42
C LYS A 77 16.35 -19.97 0.91
N ASN A 78 17.56 -19.93 0.35
CA ASN A 78 17.75 -19.72 -1.08
C ASN A 78 17.24 -20.86 -1.97
N ASP A 79 17.19 -22.08 -1.44
CA ASP A 79 16.72 -23.28 -2.12
C ASP A 79 15.20 -23.48 -2.04
N GLU A 80 14.49 -22.72 -1.21
CA GLU A 80 13.04 -22.79 -1.04
C GLU A 80 12.31 -21.91 -2.08
N ALA A 81 12.38 -22.29 -3.35
CA ALA A 81 11.75 -21.54 -4.45
C ALA A 81 10.22 -21.41 -4.31
N ASP A 82 9.56 -22.48 -3.84
CA ASP A 82 8.10 -22.61 -3.74
C ASP A 82 7.44 -21.53 -2.87
N VAL A 83 8.18 -20.97 -1.90
CA VAL A 83 7.69 -19.90 -1.01
C VAL A 83 7.28 -18.68 -1.82
N GLU A 84 8.02 -18.35 -2.88
CA GLU A 84 7.71 -17.18 -3.70
C GLU A 84 6.44 -17.38 -4.52
N ASP A 85 6.24 -18.58 -5.07
CA ASP A 85 5.04 -18.92 -5.83
C ASP A 85 3.81 -18.96 -4.93
N LEU A 86 3.93 -19.54 -3.73
CA LEU A 86 2.88 -19.52 -2.72
C LEU A 86 2.50 -18.09 -2.34
N VAL A 87 3.49 -17.22 -2.06
CA VAL A 87 3.23 -15.82 -1.69
C VAL A 87 2.61 -15.05 -2.85
N LYS A 88 3.06 -15.25 -4.09
CA LYS A 88 2.47 -14.62 -5.29
C LYS A 88 1.05 -15.09 -5.58
N SER A 89 0.70 -16.31 -5.19
CA SER A 89 -0.66 -16.84 -5.33
C SER A 89 -1.66 -16.20 -4.35
N TRP A 90 -1.18 -15.50 -3.32
CA TRP A 90 -2.03 -14.83 -2.35
C TRP A 90 -2.71 -13.59 -2.96
N GLU A 91 -4.02 -13.45 -2.74
CA GLU A 91 -4.87 -12.40 -3.33
C GLU A 91 -4.39 -10.96 -3.05
N PHE A 92 -3.76 -10.76 -1.89
CA PHE A 92 -3.23 -9.48 -1.44
C PHE A 92 -1.75 -9.28 -1.75
N TYR A 93 -1.16 -10.12 -2.60
CA TYR A 93 0.22 -9.97 -3.01
C TYR A 93 0.47 -8.58 -3.58
N ALA A 94 1.35 -7.84 -2.91
CA ALA A 94 1.80 -6.53 -3.33
C ALA A 94 3.26 -6.31 -2.93
N THR A 95 4.02 -5.69 -3.83
CA THR A 95 5.43 -5.37 -3.58
C THR A 95 5.60 -3.91 -3.19
N THR A 96 6.75 -3.57 -2.61
CA THR A 96 7.11 -2.19 -2.25
C THR A 96 7.09 -1.21 -3.43
N ASN A 97 7.23 -1.71 -4.67
CA ASN A 97 7.15 -0.89 -5.89
C ASN A 97 5.70 -0.59 -6.30
N THR A 98 4.79 -1.52 -6.01
CA THR A 98 3.37 -1.50 -6.40
C THR A 98 2.48 -1.75 -5.17
N PRO A 99 2.55 -0.89 -4.14
CA PRO A 99 1.78 -1.09 -2.93
C PRO A 99 0.28 -0.97 -3.21
N HIS A 100 -0.50 -1.78 -2.52
CA HIS A 100 -1.94 -1.59 -2.44
C HIS A 100 -2.27 -0.27 -1.77
N ARG A 101 -3.34 0.37 -2.22
CA ARG A 101 -3.81 1.64 -1.68
C ARG A 101 -5.25 1.50 -1.20
N PRO A 102 -5.45 0.91 0.00
CA PRO A 102 -6.77 0.81 0.57
C PRO A 102 -7.21 2.20 1.04
N ASP A 103 -7.78 2.97 0.13
CA ASP A 103 -8.31 4.30 0.39
C ASP A 103 -9.69 4.38 -0.27
N LEU A 104 -10.73 4.52 0.55
CA LEU A 104 -12.09 4.76 0.07
C LEU A 104 -12.51 6.19 0.39
N PRO A 105 -13.17 6.88 -0.55
CA PRO A 105 -13.86 8.11 -0.21
C PRO A 105 -14.96 7.81 0.82
N ALA A 106 -15.40 8.85 1.54
CA ALA A 106 -16.57 8.74 2.37
C ALA A 106 -17.79 8.40 1.49
N LEU A 107 -18.34 7.19 1.68
CA LEU A 107 -19.53 6.73 0.98
C LEU A 107 -20.75 6.96 1.86
N SER A 108 -21.84 7.43 1.26
CA SER A 108 -23.16 7.41 1.90
C SER A 108 -23.64 5.97 2.12
N THR A 109 -24.58 5.79 3.05
CA THR A 109 -25.18 4.49 3.32
C THR A 109 -25.78 3.85 2.06
N LEU A 110 -26.41 4.65 1.19
CA LEU A 110 -27.03 4.16 -0.05
C LEU A 110 -25.98 3.72 -1.07
N GLU A 111 -24.91 4.49 -1.26
CA GLU A 111 -23.80 4.13 -2.15
C GLU A 111 -23.16 2.82 -1.70
N ARG A 112 -22.85 2.72 -0.40
CA ARG A 112 -22.27 1.50 0.19
C ARG A 112 -23.19 0.29 0.03
N LEU A 113 -24.47 0.39 0.40
CA LEU A 113 -25.44 -0.69 0.23
C LEU A 113 -25.56 -1.14 -1.23
N THR A 114 -25.47 -0.19 -2.16
CA THR A 114 -25.50 -0.47 -3.59
C THR A 114 -24.26 -1.25 -4.03
N MET A 115 -23.07 -0.90 -3.51
CA MET A 115 -21.82 -1.64 -3.75
C MET A 115 -21.80 -3.04 -3.13
N GLU A 116 -22.37 -3.19 -1.93
CA GLU A 116 -22.47 -4.50 -1.25
C GLU A 116 -23.44 -5.45 -1.97
N SER A 117 -24.55 -4.91 -2.50
CA SER A 117 -25.66 -5.70 -3.04
C SER A 117 -25.56 -5.99 -4.54
N ASN A 118 -24.58 -5.43 -5.25
CA ASN A 118 -24.49 -5.54 -6.72
C ASN A 118 -23.08 -5.82 -7.20
N VAL A 119 -22.95 -6.77 -8.12
CA VAL A 119 -21.69 -7.05 -8.81
C VAL A 119 -21.32 -5.90 -9.75
N ASP A 120 -22.30 -5.25 -10.38
CA ASP A 120 -22.12 -4.08 -11.23
C ASP A 120 -22.72 -2.81 -10.60
N ALA A 121 -22.12 -2.41 -9.47
CA ALA A 121 -22.55 -1.24 -8.72
C ALA A 121 -22.35 0.07 -9.51
N LYS A 122 -21.38 0.12 -10.43
CA LYS A 122 -21.09 1.30 -11.27
C LYS A 122 -22.26 1.58 -12.21
N THR A 123 -22.73 0.57 -12.94
CA THR A 123 -23.87 0.73 -13.85
C THR A 123 -25.16 1.03 -13.08
N ARG A 124 -25.34 0.45 -11.88
CA ARG A 124 -26.56 0.66 -11.08
C ARG A 124 -26.63 2.02 -10.38
N MET A 125 -25.50 2.60 -9.98
CA MET A 125 -25.48 3.97 -9.45
C MET A 125 -25.71 5.00 -10.56
N GLY A 126 -25.18 4.76 -11.77
CA GLY A 126 -25.33 5.67 -12.90
C GLY A 126 -24.51 6.96 -12.81
N PHE A 127 -23.58 7.06 -11.85
CA PHE A 127 -22.65 8.18 -11.71
C PHE A 127 -21.27 7.67 -11.23
N GLU A 128 -20.23 8.51 -11.41
CA GLU A 128 -18.89 8.21 -10.91
C GLU A 128 -18.72 8.73 -9.47
N LEU A 129 -18.19 7.87 -8.59
CA LEU A 129 -17.81 8.27 -7.23
C LEU A 129 -16.58 9.19 -7.28
N PRO A 130 -16.47 10.16 -6.36
CA PRO A 130 -15.28 11.00 -6.28
C PRO A 130 -14.05 10.13 -6.02
N LYS A 131 -12.92 10.49 -6.65
CA LYS A 131 -11.65 9.85 -6.34
C LYS A 131 -11.30 10.08 -4.88
N SER A 132 -10.71 9.07 -4.27
CA SER A 132 -10.19 9.18 -2.92
C SER A 132 -9.01 10.17 -2.88
N ASN A 133 -8.58 10.58 -1.68
CA ASN A 133 -7.44 11.50 -1.51
C ASN A 133 -6.14 10.94 -2.09
N MET A 134 -6.06 9.61 -2.28
CA MET A 134 -4.93 8.88 -2.87
C MET A 134 -5.08 8.64 -4.38
N GLY A 135 -6.18 9.11 -4.99
CA GLY A 135 -6.42 9.07 -6.44
C GLY A 135 -6.86 7.71 -6.99
N GLU A 136 -7.17 6.75 -6.12
CA GLU A 136 -7.58 5.40 -6.51
C GLU A 136 -9.05 5.34 -6.94
N ASN A 137 -9.39 4.32 -7.73
CA ASN A 137 -10.76 4.06 -8.12
C ASN A 137 -11.53 3.44 -6.94
N PRO A 138 -12.57 4.11 -6.41
CA PRO A 138 -13.32 3.62 -5.25
C PRO A 138 -13.95 2.24 -5.46
N PHE A 139 -14.39 1.92 -6.68
CA PHE A 139 -15.01 0.62 -6.98
C PHE A 139 -14.02 -0.54 -6.86
N ASP A 140 -12.80 -0.35 -7.35
CA ASP A 140 -11.75 -1.37 -7.33
C ASP A 140 -11.26 -1.62 -5.89
N VAL A 141 -11.06 -0.54 -5.13
CA VAL A 141 -10.67 -0.62 -3.72
C VAL A 141 -11.76 -1.29 -2.87
N PHE A 142 -13.03 -0.95 -3.12
CA PHE A 142 -14.15 -1.52 -2.39
C PHE A 142 -14.26 -3.03 -2.63
N GLY A 143 -14.22 -3.44 -3.91
CA GLY A 143 -14.31 -4.84 -4.29
C GLY A 143 -13.17 -5.68 -3.69
N LYS A 144 -11.95 -5.13 -3.68
CA LYS A 144 -10.76 -5.85 -3.22
C LYS A 144 -10.59 -5.91 -1.70
N PHE A 145 -10.86 -4.82 -0.97
CA PHE A 145 -10.57 -4.75 0.47
C PHE A 145 -11.83 -4.77 1.34
N TYR A 146 -12.85 -4.01 0.95
CA TYR A 146 -13.99 -3.75 1.84
C TYR A 146 -15.07 -4.82 1.78
N ARG A 147 -15.20 -5.51 0.64
CA ARG A 147 -16.08 -6.69 0.53
C ARG A 147 -15.68 -7.81 1.50
N PHE A 148 -14.39 -7.99 1.73
CA PHE A 148 -13.85 -9.05 2.59
C PHE A 148 -13.62 -8.59 4.03
N TYR A 149 -13.37 -7.31 4.25
CA TYR A 149 -13.14 -6.73 5.57
C TYR A 149 -14.07 -5.55 5.86
N PRO A 150 -15.37 -5.79 6.10
CA PRO A 150 -16.37 -4.74 6.31
C PRO A 150 -16.06 -3.86 7.54
N HIS A 151 -15.24 -4.33 8.48
CA HIS A 151 -14.81 -3.57 9.65
C HIS A 151 -13.95 -2.35 9.31
N PHE A 152 -13.21 -2.34 8.19
CA PHE A 152 -12.46 -1.14 7.76
C PHE A 152 -13.37 0.01 7.32
N SER A 153 -14.66 -0.25 7.02
CA SER A 153 -15.64 0.79 6.67
C SER A 153 -16.38 1.38 7.86
N ARG A 154 -16.21 0.82 9.07
CA ARG A 154 -16.85 1.33 10.28
C ARG A 154 -15.90 2.30 10.98
N VAL A 155 -15.78 3.52 10.43
CA VAL A 155 -15.39 4.64 11.27
C VAL A 155 -16.65 5.05 12.02
N GLU A 156 -16.87 4.48 13.21
CA GLU A 156 -17.82 5.05 14.16
C GLU A 156 -17.19 6.35 14.68
N LEU A 157 -17.73 7.49 14.23
CA LEU A 157 -17.47 8.81 14.81
C LEU A 157 -18.40 9.05 16.00
#